data_AF-X0KKP3-F1
#
_entry.id   AF-X0KKP3-F1
#
_cell.length_a   1.000
_cell.length_b   1.000
_cell.length_c   1.000
_cell.angle_alpha   90.00
_cell.angle_beta   90.00
_cell.angle_gamma   90.00
#
_symmetry.space_group_name_H-M   'P 1'
#
loop_
_entity.id
_entity.type
_entity.pdbx_description
1 polymer ?
#
loop_
_entity_poly.entity_id
_entity_poly.type
_entity_poly.pdbx_seq_one_letter_code
_entity_poly.pdbx_strand_id
1 'polypeptide(L)'
;MIVDAHATHTGVYSIPAVVPISTTHQVVGRNGMRALWIVFGIMVIASAVFALQSSTIAISRRLYHVITTLITIISALSYFAMASGHAAAFNCQTIREDHKHVPNILRHVCREVFWARFVDWSLSIPLLLLELCLLGGVDGAHTLMAIVAVLVMVLSGLFAALSCDNTAQMWGWFGIACFSYLFVIWHVAVHGSQTVDAKGAKVTKLFSSMATFILILWTIYPM
;
A
#
# COMPACT_ATOMS: atom_id res chain seq x y z
N MET A 1 46.08 41.69 53.94
CA MET A 1 45.45 40.38 54.19
C MET A 1 44.33 40.25 53.16
N ILE A 2 44.58 39.45 52.11
CA ILE A 2 43.63 38.66 51.28
C ILE A 2 42.35 39.39 50.80
N VAL A 3 42.32 40.00 49.59
CA VAL A 3 41.80 39.47 48.31
C VAL A 3 40.55 38.59 48.44
N ASP A 4 39.39 39.07 47.98
CA ASP A 4 38.39 38.18 47.37
C ASP A 4 37.69 38.94 46.23
N ALA A 5 38.21 38.72 45.02
CA ALA A 5 37.56 39.11 43.79
C ALA A 5 36.39 38.16 43.56
N HIS A 6 35.18 38.72 43.44
CA HIS A 6 33.98 37.99 43.05
C HIS A 6 34.25 37.15 41.79
N ALA A 7 34.25 35.82 41.97
CA ALA A 7 34.30 34.87 40.88
C ALA A 7 33.07 35.07 39.98
N THR A 8 33.29 35.62 38.78
CA THR A 8 32.29 35.61 37.73
C THR A 8 32.26 34.18 37.21
N HIS A 9 31.27 33.40 37.62
CA HIS A 9 31.03 32.10 37.01
C HIS A 9 30.69 32.32 35.54
N THR A 10 31.68 32.22 34.65
CA THR A 10 31.43 31.93 33.24
C THR A 10 30.85 30.54 33.19
N GLY A 11 29.52 30.45 33.30
CA GLY A 11 28.79 29.21 33.14
C GLY A 11 29.08 28.67 31.74
N VAL A 12 30.04 27.76 31.64
CA VAL A 12 30.18 26.90 30.47
C VAL A 12 28.88 26.09 30.45
N TYR A 13 27.93 26.48 29.62
CA TYR A 13 26.74 25.68 29.39
C TYR A 13 27.23 24.31 28.92
N SER A 14 27.08 23.29 29.77
CA SER A 14 27.32 21.92 29.36
C SER A 14 26.33 21.63 28.25
N ILE A 15 26.85 21.29 27.07
CA ILE A 15 26.01 20.87 25.95
C ILE A 15 25.23 19.66 26.46
N PRO A 16 23.88 19.71 26.48
CA PRO A 16 23.11 18.58 26.94
C PRO A 16 23.45 17.37 26.07
N ALA A 17 23.63 16.21 26.70
CA ALA A 17 23.96 14.97 26.01
C ALA A 17 22.89 14.57 24.97
N VAL A 18 21.68 15.14 25.09
CA VAL A 18 20.56 14.99 24.16
C VAL A 18 19.87 16.34 23.98
N VAL A 19 19.75 16.79 22.73
CA VAL A 19 19.03 18.02 22.35
C VAL A 19 17.51 17.78 22.47
N PRO A 20 16.69 18.77 22.89
CA PRO A 20 15.25 18.62 23.01
C PRO A 20 14.58 18.11 21.73
N ILE A 21 13.54 17.32 21.95
CA ILE A 21 12.76 16.61 20.95
C ILE A 21 12.13 17.59 19.95
N SER A 22 12.51 17.49 18.67
CA SER A 22 11.82 18.17 17.58
C SER A 22 10.80 17.22 16.94
N THR A 23 9.53 17.63 16.90
CA THR A 23 8.48 16.88 16.21
C THR A 23 8.42 17.33 14.76
N THR A 24 8.67 16.42 13.82
CA THR A 24 8.53 16.65 12.39
C THR A 24 7.31 15.92 11.86
N HIS A 25 6.39 16.66 11.23
CA HIS A 25 5.29 16.08 10.48
C HIS A 25 5.70 15.86 9.02
N GLN A 26 5.61 14.61 8.57
CA GLN A 26 5.78 14.24 7.16
C GLN A 26 4.39 14.10 6.54
N VAL A 27 3.91 15.21 5.98
CA VAL A 27 2.63 15.29 5.26
C VAL A 27 2.83 15.25 3.76
N VAL A 28 1.77 14.92 3.03
CA VAL A 28 1.75 14.92 1.58
C VAL A 28 2.16 16.29 1.02
N GLY A 29 3.19 16.28 0.16
CA GLY A 29 3.66 17.48 -0.52
C GLY A 29 2.74 17.91 -1.67
N ARG A 30 2.98 19.09 -2.22
CA ARG A 30 2.20 19.64 -3.36
C ARG A 30 2.10 18.67 -4.54
N ASN A 31 3.19 18.00 -4.88
CA ASN A 31 3.22 17.06 -5.99
C ASN A 31 2.41 15.79 -5.69
N GLY A 32 2.47 15.28 -4.45
CA GLY A 32 1.64 14.16 -4.02
C GLY A 32 0.15 14.49 -4.08
N MET A 33 -0.24 15.67 -3.59
CA MET A 33 -1.63 16.13 -3.67
C MET A 33 -2.12 16.26 -5.12
N ARG A 34 -1.29 16.80 -6.03
CA ARG A 34 -1.62 16.85 -7.46
C ARG A 34 -1.79 15.44 -8.05
N ALA A 35 -0.90 14.52 -7.71
CA ALA A 35 -0.99 13.14 -8.19
C ALA A 35 -2.30 12.46 -7.73
N LEU A 36 -2.72 12.66 -6.48
CA LEU A 36 -3.98 12.09 -5.96
C LEU A 36 -5.19 12.58 -6.79
N TRP A 37 -5.28 13.88 -7.07
CA TRP A 37 -6.37 14.44 -7.89
C TRP A 37 -6.32 13.98 -9.35
N ILE A 38 -5.13 13.85 -9.94
CA ILE A 38 -4.97 13.34 -11.31
C ILE A 38 -5.45 11.89 -11.40
N VAL A 39 -5.03 11.03 -10.46
CA VAL A 39 -5.44 9.62 -10.48
C VAL A 39 -6.94 9.48 -10.21
N PHE A 40 -7.52 10.28 -9.31
CA PHE A 40 -8.97 10.36 -9.14
C PHE A 40 -9.69 10.64 -10.47
N GLY A 41 -9.26 11.68 -11.21
CA GLY A 41 -9.86 12.01 -12.50
C GLY A 41 -9.73 10.88 -13.53
N ILE A 42 -8.57 10.22 -13.60
CA ILE A 42 -8.35 9.06 -14.48
C ILE A 42 -9.30 7.91 -14.13
N MET A 43 -9.45 7.59 -12.84
CA MET A 43 -10.34 6.50 -12.39
C MET A 43 -11.81 6.79 -12.69
N VAL A 44 -12.24 8.04 -12.53
CA VAL A 44 -13.60 8.47 -12.90
C VAL A 44 -13.83 8.30 -14.41
N ILE A 45 -12.91 8.78 -15.25
CA ILE A 45 -13.01 8.64 -16.71
C ILE A 45 -13.02 7.15 -17.10
N ALA A 46 -12.13 6.35 -16.53
CA ALA A 46 -12.08 4.91 -16.80
C ALA A 46 -13.40 4.21 -16.41
N SER A 47 -13.96 4.54 -15.25
CA SER A 47 -15.24 3.97 -14.80
C SER A 47 -16.39 4.31 -15.77
N ALA A 48 -16.47 5.55 -16.25
CA ALA A 48 -17.47 5.96 -17.22
C ALA A 48 -17.32 5.20 -18.55
N VAL A 49 -16.08 5.07 -19.05
CA VAL A 49 -15.80 4.34 -20.29
C VAL A 49 -16.19 2.87 -20.17
N PHE A 50 -15.80 2.18 -19.09
CA PHE A 50 -16.14 0.77 -18.91
C PHE A 50 -17.63 0.54 -18.67
N ALA A 51 -18.30 1.45 -17.94
CA ALA A 51 -19.75 1.39 -17.74
C ALA A 51 -20.51 1.55 -19.07
N LEU A 52 -20.10 2.50 -19.91
CA LEU A 52 -20.69 2.70 -21.24
C LEU A 52 -20.45 1.49 -22.14
N GLN A 53 -19.23 0.97 -22.20
CA GLN A 53 -18.92 -0.25 -22.96
C GLN A 53 -19.73 -1.45 -22.46
N SER A 54 -19.91 -1.60 -21.15
CA SER A 54 -20.71 -2.67 -20.53
C SER A 54 -22.14 -2.74 -21.07
N SER A 55 -22.75 -1.61 -21.43
CA SER A 55 -24.11 -1.55 -21.99
C SER A 55 -24.21 -2.09 -23.43
N THR A 56 -23.10 -2.14 -24.16
CA THR A 56 -23.05 -2.60 -25.56
C THR A 56 -22.72 -4.09 -25.71
N ILE A 57 -22.30 -4.75 -24.62
CA ILE A 57 -21.83 -6.14 -24.62
C ILE A 57 -22.93 -7.10 -24.13
N ALA A 58 -23.01 -8.27 -24.76
CA ALA A 58 -23.95 -9.32 -24.37
C ALA A 58 -23.78 -9.74 -22.89
N ILE A 59 -24.89 -10.05 -22.22
CA ILE A 59 -24.96 -10.34 -20.78
C ILE A 59 -23.93 -11.40 -20.34
N SER A 60 -23.70 -12.44 -21.16
CA SER A 60 -22.76 -13.53 -20.87
C SER A 60 -21.29 -13.10 -20.74
N ARG A 61 -20.89 -11.96 -21.32
CA ARG A 61 -19.51 -11.43 -21.25
C ARG A 61 -19.41 -10.15 -20.42
N ARG A 62 -20.55 -9.61 -20.01
CA ARG A 62 -20.66 -8.33 -19.30
C ARG A 62 -19.99 -8.36 -17.92
N LEU A 63 -19.83 -9.55 -17.32
CA LEU A 63 -19.22 -9.74 -16.01
C LEU A 63 -17.84 -9.07 -15.89
N TYR A 64 -16.96 -9.25 -16.88
CA TYR A 64 -15.63 -8.65 -16.89
C TYR A 64 -15.70 -7.12 -16.81
N HIS A 65 -16.49 -6.49 -17.69
CA HIS A 65 -16.69 -5.04 -17.66
C HIS A 65 -17.30 -4.54 -16.35
N VAL A 66 -18.22 -5.30 -15.75
CA VAL A 66 -18.81 -4.95 -14.45
C VAL A 66 -17.74 -4.97 -13.35
N ILE A 67 -16.93 -6.04 -13.28
CA ILE A 67 -15.85 -6.16 -12.31
C ILE A 67 -14.84 -5.02 -12.47
N THR A 68 -14.37 -4.76 -13.69
CA THR A 68 -13.43 -3.67 -13.96
C THR A 68 -14.02 -2.29 -13.63
N THR A 69 -15.31 -2.08 -13.92
CA THR A 69 -16.01 -0.84 -13.55
C THR A 69 -16.04 -0.66 -12.02
N LEU A 70 -16.38 -1.71 -11.27
CA LEU A 70 -16.38 -1.67 -9.81
C LEU A 70 -14.98 -1.35 -9.25
N ILE A 71 -13.93 -1.98 -9.78
CA ILE A 71 -12.54 -1.69 -9.42
C ILE A 71 -12.23 -0.20 -9.58
N THR A 72 -12.55 0.38 -10.75
CA THR A 72 -12.27 1.79 -11.01
C THR A 72 -13.09 2.75 -10.15
N ILE A 73 -14.35 2.41 -9.82
CA ILE A 73 -15.19 3.20 -8.92
C ILE A 73 -14.63 3.18 -7.49
N ILE A 74 -14.29 1.99 -6.97
CA ILE A 74 -13.69 1.84 -5.64
C ILE A 74 -12.41 2.67 -5.54
N SER A 75 -11.55 2.57 -6.56
CA SER A 75 -10.31 3.35 -6.59
C SER A 75 -10.57 4.85 -6.68
N ALA A 76 -11.51 5.30 -7.51
CA ALA A 76 -11.91 6.71 -7.58
C ALA A 76 -12.35 7.25 -6.21
N LEU A 77 -13.20 6.51 -5.48
CA LEU A 77 -13.65 6.90 -4.15
C LEU A 77 -12.49 6.98 -3.15
N SER A 78 -11.57 6.02 -3.20
CA SER A 78 -10.38 6.03 -2.33
C SER A 78 -9.45 7.21 -2.62
N TYR A 79 -9.15 7.48 -3.90
CA TYR A 79 -8.32 8.64 -4.29
C TYR A 79 -8.99 9.96 -3.94
N PHE A 80 -10.32 10.07 -4.08
CA PHE A 80 -11.07 11.23 -3.63
C PHE A 80 -10.96 11.44 -2.10
N ALA A 81 -11.11 10.37 -1.32
CA ALA A 81 -11.00 10.42 0.14
C ALA A 81 -9.59 10.82 0.61
N MET A 82 -8.54 10.27 -0.02
CA MET A 82 -7.15 10.64 0.25
C MET A 82 -6.86 12.09 -0.15
N ALA A 83 -7.33 12.54 -1.32
CA ALA A 83 -7.13 13.91 -1.80
C ALA A 83 -7.88 14.95 -0.97
N SER A 84 -9.03 14.55 -0.39
CA SER A 84 -9.83 15.40 0.51
C SER A 84 -9.30 15.43 1.95
N GLY A 85 -8.31 14.62 2.28
CA GLY A 85 -7.74 14.54 3.64
C GLY A 85 -8.59 13.78 4.66
N HIS A 86 -9.69 13.13 4.24
CA HIS A 86 -10.58 12.40 5.15
C HIS A 86 -10.07 11.00 5.53
N ALA A 87 -9.10 10.47 4.78
CA ALA A 87 -8.67 9.08 4.93
C ALA A 87 -7.14 8.93 5.10
N ALA A 88 -6.58 9.80 5.93
CA ALA A 88 -5.19 9.75 6.39
C ALA A 88 -5.14 9.68 7.92
N ALA A 89 -4.13 9.00 8.44
CA ALA A 89 -3.81 8.94 9.87
C ALA A 89 -2.33 9.24 10.07
N PHE A 90 -1.94 9.80 11.22
CA PHE A 90 -0.54 9.99 11.56
C PHE A 90 -0.01 8.79 12.34
N ASN A 91 1.04 8.16 11.83
CA ASN A 91 1.84 7.19 12.58
C ASN A 91 3.12 7.89 13.07
N CYS A 92 3.27 8.02 14.39
CA CYS A 92 4.39 8.70 15.01
C CYS A 92 5.40 7.71 15.55
N GLN A 93 6.67 7.89 15.19
CA GLN A 93 7.78 7.06 15.64
C GLN A 93 8.91 7.93 16.19
N THR A 94 9.59 7.43 17.22
CA THR A 94 10.75 8.09 17.79
C THR A 94 12.01 7.53 17.15
N ILE A 95 12.67 8.35 16.34
CA ILE A 95 13.94 7.97 15.70
C ILE A 95 15.07 8.56 16.53
N ARG A 96 15.97 7.67 16.96
CA ARG A 96 17.24 8.06 17.58
C ARG A 96 18.29 8.13 16.49
N GLU A 97 18.83 9.31 16.24
CA GLU A 97 19.93 9.50 15.31
C GLU A 97 21.23 9.63 16.11
N ASP A 98 22.01 8.55 16.10
CA ASP A 98 23.32 8.52 16.76
C ASP A 98 24.37 9.21 15.88
N HIS A 99 25.08 10.17 16.46
CA HIS A 99 26.08 10.97 15.76
C HIS A 99 27.45 10.81 16.41
N LYS A 100 28.51 10.70 15.60
CA LYS A 100 29.88 10.45 16.08
C LYS A 100 30.54 11.67 16.72
N HIS A 101 30.21 12.88 16.26
CA HIS A 101 30.87 14.13 16.66
C HIS A 101 29.92 15.20 17.20
N VAL A 102 28.61 14.90 17.29
CA VAL A 102 27.62 15.78 17.91
C VAL A 102 26.73 14.96 18.85
N PRO A 103 26.08 15.59 19.85
CA PRO A 103 25.18 14.90 20.75
C PRO A 103 24.07 14.18 19.99
N ASN A 104 23.64 13.03 20.50
CA ASN A 104 22.56 12.27 19.89
C ASN A 104 21.27 13.09 19.93
N ILE A 105 20.50 12.99 18.86
CA ILE A 105 19.21 13.68 18.76
C ILE A 105 18.08 12.66 18.77
N LEU A 106 17.04 12.98 19.55
CA LEU A 106 15.78 12.26 19.53
C LEU A 106 14.80 13.07 18.68
N ARG A 107 14.34 12.47 17.59
CA ARG A 107 13.37 13.10 16.68
C ARG A 107 12.07 12.33 16.74
N HIS A 108 10.96 13.02 17.03
CA HIS A 108 9.65 12.44 16.81
C HIS A 108 9.22 12.73 15.39
N VAL A 109 9.00 11.69 14.59
CA VAL A 109 8.55 11.81 13.21
C VAL A 109 7.14 11.26 13.13
N CYS A 110 6.18 12.12 12.82
CA CYS A 110 4.80 11.74 12.56
C CYS A 110 4.58 11.71 11.06
N ARG A 111 4.45 10.50 10.50
CA ARG A 111 4.22 10.27 9.08
C ARG A 111 2.74 10.10 8.80
N GLU A 112 2.26 10.82 7.78
CA GLU A 112 0.93 10.64 7.24
C GLU A 112 0.84 9.29 6.49
N VAL A 113 -0.12 8.46 6.89
CA VAL A 113 -0.42 7.14 6.33
C VAL A 113 -1.82 7.18 5.74
N PHE A 114 -1.92 6.97 4.43
CA PHE A 114 -3.21 6.88 3.73
C PHE A 114 -3.84 5.50 3.92
N TRP A 115 -4.60 5.33 5.01
CA TRP A 115 -5.23 4.04 5.31
C TRP A 115 -6.33 3.65 4.31
N ALA A 116 -6.97 4.61 3.63
CA ALA A 116 -7.95 4.33 2.56
C ALA A 116 -7.37 3.51 1.40
N ARG A 117 -6.06 3.55 1.19
CA ARG A 117 -5.39 2.74 0.18
C ARG A 117 -5.53 1.24 0.47
N PHE A 118 -5.45 0.83 1.73
CA PHE A 118 -5.62 -0.56 2.13
C PHE A 118 -7.10 -1.00 2.04
N VAL A 119 -8.04 -0.07 2.22
CA VAL A 119 -9.47 -0.32 2.00
C VAL A 119 -9.78 -0.47 0.51
N ASP A 120 -9.18 0.35 -0.36
CA ASP A 120 -9.25 0.14 -1.81
C ASP A 120 -8.72 -1.25 -2.14
N TRP A 121 -7.49 -1.55 -1.72
CA TRP A 121 -6.84 -2.82 -2.05
C TRP A 121 -7.58 -4.04 -1.52
N SER A 122 -8.23 -3.97 -0.36
CA SER A 122 -9.01 -5.10 0.17
C SER A 122 -10.29 -5.37 -0.63
N LEU A 123 -10.70 -4.46 -1.52
CA LEU A 123 -11.87 -4.62 -2.37
C LEU A 123 -11.47 -4.81 -3.85
N SER A 124 -10.60 -3.95 -4.37
CA SER A 124 -10.20 -3.96 -5.78
C SER A 124 -9.29 -5.13 -6.13
N ILE A 125 -8.39 -5.53 -5.24
CA ILE A 125 -7.48 -6.65 -5.54
C ILE A 125 -8.21 -8.00 -5.59
N PRO A 126 -9.11 -8.36 -4.64
CA PRO A 126 -9.94 -9.55 -4.78
C PRO A 126 -10.74 -9.60 -6.08
N LEU A 127 -11.31 -8.47 -6.50
CA LEU A 127 -12.05 -8.36 -7.75
C LEU A 127 -11.14 -8.58 -8.97
N LEU A 128 -9.93 -8.03 -8.95
CA LEU A 128 -8.94 -8.19 -10.01
C LEU A 128 -8.43 -9.65 -10.09
N LEU A 129 -8.23 -10.32 -8.95
CA LEU A 129 -7.90 -11.74 -8.93
C LEU A 129 -9.07 -12.61 -9.42
N LEU A 130 -10.30 -12.29 -9.03
CA LEU A 130 -11.49 -12.97 -9.52
C LEU A 130 -11.56 -12.89 -11.05
N GLU A 131 -11.36 -11.71 -11.63
CA GLU A 131 -11.33 -11.50 -13.08
C GLU A 131 -10.25 -12.37 -13.76
N LEU A 132 -9.04 -12.41 -13.20
CA LEU A 132 -7.94 -13.21 -13.73
C LEU A 132 -8.20 -14.72 -13.61
N CYS A 133 -8.74 -15.19 -12.48
CA CYS A 133 -9.11 -16.59 -12.27
C CYS A 133 -10.23 -17.05 -13.21
N LEU A 134 -11.25 -16.20 -13.45
CA LEU A 134 -12.31 -16.47 -14.43
C LEU A 134 -11.74 -16.62 -15.84
N LEU A 135 -10.80 -15.74 -16.21
CA LEU A 135 -10.09 -15.82 -17.48
C LEU A 135 -9.31 -17.14 -17.60
N GLY A 136 -8.51 -17.46 -16.58
CA GLY A 136 -7.69 -18.69 -16.50
C GLY A 136 -8.50 -19.98 -16.35
N GLY A 137 -9.77 -19.89 -15.95
CA GLY A 137 -10.59 -21.07 -15.63
C GLY A 137 -10.14 -21.81 -14.39
N VAL A 138 -9.59 -21.07 -13.42
CA VAL A 138 -9.23 -21.60 -12.10
C VAL A 138 -10.51 -21.99 -11.39
N ASP A 139 -10.49 -23.11 -10.66
CA ASP A 139 -11.65 -23.57 -9.91
C ASP A 139 -11.98 -22.62 -8.74
N GLY A 140 -13.20 -22.76 -8.21
CA GLY A 140 -13.70 -21.89 -7.14
C GLY A 140 -12.91 -22.01 -5.83
N ALA A 141 -12.33 -23.17 -5.52
CA ALA A 141 -11.58 -23.35 -4.28
C ALA A 141 -10.22 -22.64 -4.36
N HIS A 142 -9.47 -22.83 -5.44
CA HIS A 142 -8.22 -22.11 -5.66
C HIS A 142 -8.44 -20.59 -5.80
N THR A 143 -9.55 -20.17 -6.43
CA THR A 143 -9.93 -18.76 -6.52
C THR A 143 -10.23 -18.16 -5.15
N LEU A 144 -11.02 -18.84 -4.32
CA LEU A 144 -11.34 -18.38 -2.97
C LEU A 144 -10.08 -18.30 -2.10
N MET A 145 -9.21 -19.30 -2.16
CA MET A 145 -7.95 -19.30 -1.42
C MET A 145 -7.03 -18.15 -1.85
N ALA A 146 -6.95 -17.84 -3.14
CA ALA A 146 -6.21 -16.68 -3.64
C ALA A 146 -6.79 -15.35 -3.11
N ILE A 147 -8.12 -15.21 -3.12
CA ILE A 147 -8.81 -14.02 -2.59
C ILE A 147 -8.56 -13.86 -1.08
N VAL A 148 -8.71 -14.92 -0.30
CA VAL A 148 -8.47 -14.86 1.15
C VAL A 148 -7.00 -14.51 1.43
N ALA A 149 -6.06 -15.13 0.72
CA ALA A 149 -4.65 -14.83 0.88
C ALA A 149 -4.32 -13.36 0.53
N VAL A 150 -4.94 -12.80 -0.50
CA VAL A 150 -4.72 -11.38 -0.84
C VAL A 150 -5.33 -10.44 0.21
N LEU A 151 -6.45 -10.82 0.83
CA LEU A 151 -7.01 -10.06 1.97
C LEU A 151 -6.06 -10.09 3.17
N VAL A 152 -5.50 -11.25 3.51
CA VAL A 152 -4.50 -11.37 4.58
C VAL A 152 -3.26 -10.54 4.25
N MET A 153 -2.79 -10.56 3.00
CA MET A 153 -1.67 -9.73 2.54
C MET A 153 -1.93 -8.24 2.77
N VAL A 154 -3.08 -7.73 2.31
CA VAL A 154 -3.43 -6.31 2.43
C VAL A 154 -3.64 -5.88 3.87
N LEU A 155 -4.37 -6.67 4.67
CA LEU A 155 -4.63 -6.34 6.08
C LEU A 155 -3.37 -6.41 6.94
N SER A 156 -2.50 -7.39 6.69
CA SER A 156 -1.21 -7.46 7.37
C SER A 156 -0.33 -6.26 7.00
N GLY A 157 -0.35 -5.82 5.73
CA GLY A 157 0.30 -4.59 5.29
C GLY A 157 -0.25 -3.34 5.99
N LEU A 158 -1.57 -3.25 6.20
CA LEU A 158 -2.20 -2.16 6.95
C LEU A 158 -1.71 -2.14 8.40
N PHE A 159 -1.70 -3.29 9.08
CA PHE A 159 -1.22 -3.39 10.46
C PHE A 159 0.27 -3.08 10.59
N ALA A 160 1.09 -3.48 9.61
CA ALA A 160 2.49 -3.07 9.55
C ALA A 160 2.62 -1.54 9.39
N ALA A 161 1.83 -0.93 8.50
CA ALA A 161 1.88 0.52 8.24
C ALA A 161 1.39 1.38 9.41
N LEU A 162 0.44 0.87 10.21
CA LEU A 162 -0.09 1.55 11.40
C LEU A 162 0.67 1.20 12.69
N SER A 163 1.64 0.30 12.65
CA SER A 163 2.44 -0.04 13.83
C SER A 163 3.30 1.16 14.23
N CYS A 164 3.07 1.66 15.45
CA CYS A 164 3.93 2.63 16.10
C CYS A 164 5.20 1.86 16.53
N ASP A 165 6.36 2.38 16.17
CA ASP A 165 7.70 1.84 16.43
C ASP A 165 8.17 0.66 15.57
N ASN A 166 9.48 0.68 15.26
CA ASN A 166 10.22 -0.34 14.51
C ASN A 166 10.40 -1.63 15.34
N THR A 167 9.28 -2.25 15.71
CA THR A 167 9.21 -3.42 16.58
C THR A 167 9.28 -4.72 15.80
N ALA A 168 9.61 -5.82 16.49
CA ALA A 168 9.54 -7.16 15.92
C ALA A 168 8.13 -7.50 15.38
N GLN A 169 7.08 -6.91 15.98
CA GLN A 169 5.70 -7.12 15.54
C GLN A 169 5.42 -6.48 14.16
N MET A 170 5.96 -5.28 13.90
CA MET A 170 5.85 -4.64 12.57
C MET A 170 6.46 -5.54 11.49
N TRP A 171 7.66 -6.09 11.75
CA TRP A 171 8.32 -7.03 10.84
C TRP A 171 7.59 -8.37 10.73
N GLY A 172 6.94 -8.81 11.81
CA GLY A 172 6.05 -9.98 11.80
C GLY A 172 4.87 -9.79 10.84
N TRP A 173 4.18 -8.64 10.90
CA TRP A 173 3.11 -8.29 9.97
C TRP A 173 3.59 -8.21 8.51
N PHE A 174 4.76 -7.61 8.29
CA PHE A 174 5.38 -7.56 6.96
C PHE A 174 5.72 -8.96 6.43
N GLY A 175 6.26 -9.85 7.29
CA GLY A 175 6.56 -11.24 6.95
C GLY A 175 5.30 -12.04 6.59
N ILE A 176 4.21 -11.86 7.34
CA ILE A 176 2.90 -12.48 7.03
C ILE A 176 2.42 -11.99 5.66
N ALA A 177 2.50 -10.68 5.38
CA ALA A 177 2.11 -10.13 4.09
C ALA A 177 2.91 -10.74 2.93
N CYS A 178 4.24 -10.86 3.08
CA CYS A 178 5.10 -11.48 2.07
C CYS A 178 4.77 -12.96 1.84
N PHE A 179 4.51 -13.72 2.91
CA PHE A 179 4.13 -15.14 2.80
C PHE A 179 2.77 -15.29 2.10
N SER A 180 1.78 -14.48 2.48
CA SER A 180 0.47 -14.46 1.82
C SER A 180 0.58 -14.09 0.34
N TYR A 181 1.51 -13.21 -0.03
CA TYR A 181 1.76 -12.87 -1.42
C TYR A 181 2.29 -14.08 -2.23
N LEU A 182 3.25 -14.85 -1.68
CA LEU A 182 3.73 -16.08 -2.31
C LEU A 182 2.60 -17.11 -2.49
N PHE A 183 1.68 -17.17 -1.53
CA PHE A 183 0.51 -18.03 -1.61
C PHE A 183 -0.45 -17.61 -2.74
N VAL A 184 -0.64 -16.30 -2.97
CA VAL A 184 -1.38 -15.79 -4.14
C VAL A 184 -0.69 -16.21 -5.45
N ILE A 185 0.63 -16.06 -5.55
CA ILE A 185 1.40 -16.50 -6.74
C ILE A 185 1.15 -17.99 -7.01
N TRP A 186 1.20 -18.82 -5.97
CA TRP A 186 0.97 -20.27 -6.11
C TRP A 186 -0.42 -20.60 -6.66
N HIS A 187 -1.48 -19.97 -6.16
CA HIS A 187 -2.84 -20.22 -6.63
C HIS A 187 -3.13 -19.62 -8.01
N VAL A 188 -2.55 -18.47 -8.34
CA VAL A 188 -2.87 -17.77 -9.60
C VAL A 188 -1.90 -18.15 -10.70
N ALA A 189 -0.60 -18.01 -10.48
CA ALA A 189 0.39 -18.26 -11.53
C ALA A 189 0.57 -19.74 -11.81
N VAL A 190 0.71 -20.60 -10.79
CA VAL A 190 0.99 -22.02 -11.01
C VAL A 190 -0.27 -22.77 -11.44
N HIS A 191 -1.33 -22.72 -10.64
CA HIS A 191 -2.58 -23.43 -10.97
C HIS A 191 -3.28 -22.81 -12.17
N GLY A 192 -3.33 -21.48 -12.26
CA GLY A 192 -3.95 -20.79 -13.40
C GLY A 192 -3.23 -21.04 -14.73
N SER A 193 -1.91 -21.18 -14.73
CA SER A 193 -1.18 -21.55 -15.96
C SER A 193 -1.51 -22.97 -16.40
N GLN A 194 -1.66 -23.91 -15.46
CA GLN A 194 -2.03 -25.30 -15.77
C GLN A 194 -3.47 -25.40 -16.32
N THR A 195 -4.40 -24.61 -15.79
CA THR A 195 -5.80 -24.66 -16.22
C THR A 195 -6.03 -23.93 -17.55
N VAL A 196 -5.30 -22.84 -17.81
CA VAL A 196 -5.55 -22.00 -18.98
C VAL A 196 -5.10 -22.66 -20.29
N ASP A 197 -4.15 -23.61 -20.25
CA ASP A 197 -3.67 -24.34 -21.44
C ASP A 197 -4.78 -25.04 -22.21
N ALA A 198 -5.80 -25.55 -21.50
CA ALA A 198 -6.97 -26.17 -22.10
C ALA A 198 -7.90 -25.18 -22.84
N LYS A 199 -7.74 -23.86 -22.63
CA LYS A 199 -8.56 -22.81 -23.27
C LYS A 199 -8.00 -22.30 -24.60
N GLY A 200 -6.83 -22.80 -25.00
CA GLY A 200 -6.18 -22.49 -26.27
C GLY A 200 -5.23 -21.30 -26.21
N ALA A 201 -4.28 -21.29 -27.15
CA ALA A 201 -3.08 -20.44 -27.11
C ALA A 201 -3.35 -18.93 -26.96
N LYS A 202 -4.45 -18.41 -27.53
CA LYS A 202 -4.80 -16.99 -27.42
C LYS A 202 -5.16 -16.59 -25.99
N VAL A 203 -5.93 -17.43 -25.29
CA VAL A 203 -6.37 -17.16 -23.91
C VAL A 203 -5.20 -17.37 -22.95
N THR A 204 -4.42 -18.44 -23.14
CA THR A 204 -3.17 -18.69 -22.39
C THR A 204 -2.25 -17.49 -22.46
N LYS A 205 -1.96 -16.98 -23.66
CA LYS A 205 -1.07 -15.82 -23.83
C LYS A 205 -1.60 -14.57 -23.11
N LEU A 206 -2.90 -14.31 -23.20
CA LEU A 206 -3.52 -13.17 -22.52
C LEU A 206 -3.43 -13.32 -21.00
N PHE A 207 -3.79 -14.48 -20.46
CA PHE A 207 -3.70 -14.79 -19.04
C PHE A 207 -2.28 -14.65 -18.53
N SER A 208 -1.29 -15.30 -19.16
CA SER A 208 0.11 -15.24 -18.74
C SER A 208 0.63 -13.80 -18.77
N SER A 209 0.33 -13.04 -19.82
CA SER A 209 0.76 -11.64 -19.91
C SER A 209 0.17 -10.78 -18.79
N MET A 210 -1.13 -10.94 -18.50
CA MET A 210 -1.80 -10.18 -17.43
C MET A 210 -1.30 -10.60 -16.05
N ALA A 211 -1.24 -11.90 -15.78
CA ALA A 211 -0.77 -12.45 -14.51
C ALA A 211 0.67 -12.02 -14.22
N THR A 212 1.58 -12.15 -15.17
CA THR A 212 2.98 -11.72 -15.01
C THR A 212 3.07 -10.21 -14.78
N PHE A 213 2.33 -9.41 -15.55
CA PHE A 213 2.32 -7.95 -15.35
C PHE A 213 1.85 -7.57 -13.94
N ILE A 214 0.73 -8.15 -13.48
CA ILE A 214 0.15 -7.87 -12.16
C ILE A 214 1.12 -8.28 -11.06
N LEU A 215 1.66 -9.50 -11.11
CA LEU A 215 2.53 -10.02 -10.06
C LEU A 215 3.85 -9.24 -10.00
N ILE A 216 4.47 -8.91 -11.13
CA ILE A 216 5.68 -8.06 -11.12
C ILE A 216 5.36 -6.68 -10.55
N LEU A 217 4.27 -6.05 -10.99
CA LEU A 217 3.87 -4.75 -10.46
C LEU A 217 3.61 -4.81 -8.94
N TRP A 218 3.08 -5.92 -8.45
CA TRP A 218 2.83 -6.09 -7.01
C TRP A 218 4.07 -6.29 -6.18
N THR A 219 5.15 -6.86 -6.74
CA THR A 219 6.45 -6.94 -6.03
C THR A 219 7.05 -5.57 -5.72
N ILE A 220 6.65 -4.52 -6.44
CA ILE A 220 7.15 -3.16 -6.20
C ILE A 220 6.49 -2.54 -4.96
N TYR A 221 5.27 -2.93 -4.58
CA TYR A 221 4.59 -2.34 -3.42
C TYR A 221 5.24 -2.61 -2.04
N PRO A 222 5.75 -3.82 -1.74
CA PRO A 222 6.42 -4.09 -0.47
C PRO A 222 7.89 -3.65 -0.40
N MET A 223 8.49 -3.24 -1.52
CA MET A 223 9.87 -2.73 -1.59
C MET A 223 9.96 -1.25 -1.22
#